data_AF-A0A7X6WLU1-F1
#
_entry.id   AF-A0A7X6WLU1-F1
#
_cell.length_a   1.000
_cell.length_b   1.000
_cell.length_c   1.000
_cell.angle_alpha   90.00
_cell.angle_beta   90.00
_cell.angle_gamma   90.00
#
_symmetry.space_group_name_H-M   'P 1'
#
loop_
_entity.id
_entity.type
_entity.pdbx_description
1 polymer ?
#
loop_
_entity_poly.entity_id
_entity_poly.type
_entity_poly.pdbx_seq_one_letter_code
_entity_poly.pdbx_strand_id
1 'polypeptide(L)'
;MEENQISLTAIMSAYIRAFHAMYDTPKIFDDFLAYSFIPQERRTIIEQALVKSLQLKEPERAALCPDQATALAWVIRTMTGPATTLSRSRYTEDNLKKAISKGIRQYVILGAGLDTFAFRYPILTEQLQVFEVDHPATQT
;
A
#
# COMPACT_ATOMS: atom_id res chain seq x y z
N MET A 1 12.88 15.33 3.26
CA MET A 1 11.43 15.21 3.53
C MET A 1 10.97 16.58 3.98
N GLU A 2 9.78 17.01 3.55
CA GLU A 2 9.18 18.20 4.14
C GLU A 2 8.80 17.89 5.60
N GLU A 3 9.03 18.85 6.47
CA GLU A 3 8.77 18.72 7.90
C GLU A 3 7.27 18.48 8.12
N ASN A 4 6.90 17.49 8.94
CA ASN A 4 5.52 17.12 9.30
C ASN A 4 4.59 16.64 8.16
N GLN A 5 5.12 16.10 7.06
CA GLN A 5 4.30 15.48 6.03
C GLN A 5 4.65 14.01 5.76
N ILE A 6 3.61 13.18 5.58
CA ILE A 6 3.76 11.81 5.09
C ILE A 6 4.33 11.86 3.67
N SER A 7 5.41 11.10 3.44
CA SER A 7 6.04 11.00 2.13
C SER A 7 5.06 10.50 1.06
N LEU A 8 5.07 11.14 -0.12
CA LEU A 8 4.28 10.71 -1.28
C LEU A 8 4.55 9.23 -1.63
N THR A 9 5.78 8.76 -1.47
CA THR A 9 6.15 7.36 -1.73
C THR A 9 5.46 6.39 -0.76
N ALA A 10 5.31 6.77 0.52
CA ALA A 10 4.61 5.96 1.51
C ALA A 10 3.11 5.88 1.19
N ILE A 11 2.50 7.03 0.85
CA ILE A 11 1.10 7.10 0.44
C ILE A 11 0.84 6.28 -0.82
N MET A 12 1.66 6.45 -1.87
CA MET A 12 1.50 5.69 -3.11
C MET A 12 1.68 4.18 -2.89
N SER A 13 2.62 3.78 -2.03
CA SER A 13 2.81 2.37 -1.69
C SER A 13 1.59 1.79 -0.98
N ALA A 14 1.03 2.51 0.01
CA ALA A 14 -0.20 2.10 0.68
C ALA A 14 -1.38 2.05 -0.29
N TYR A 15 -1.52 3.06 -1.16
CA TYR A 15 -2.63 3.15 -2.12
C TYR A 15 -2.61 1.97 -3.10
N ILE A 16 -1.43 1.57 -3.57
CA ILE A 16 -1.26 0.39 -4.42
C ILE A 16 -1.72 -0.89 -3.71
N ARG A 17 -1.32 -1.09 -2.46
CA ARG A 17 -1.74 -2.29 -1.68
C ARG A 17 -3.24 -2.29 -1.42
N ALA A 18 -3.79 -1.13 -1.07
CA ALA A 18 -5.23 -0.91 -0.87
C ALA A 18 -6.03 -1.22 -2.14
N PHE A 19 -5.64 -0.64 -3.27
CA PHE A 19 -6.33 -0.83 -4.55
C PHE A 19 -6.35 -2.31 -4.95
N HIS A 20 -5.21 -2.97 -4.85
CA HIS A 20 -5.10 -4.39 -5.14
C HIS A 20 -5.99 -5.25 -4.22
N ALA A 21 -5.97 -4.97 -2.91
CA ALA A 21 -6.79 -5.69 -1.93
C ALA A 21 -8.31 -5.55 -2.18
N MET A 22 -8.75 -4.41 -2.71
CA MET A 22 -10.17 -4.11 -2.98
C MET A 22 -10.67 -4.64 -4.33
N TYR A 23 -9.84 -4.57 -5.39
CA TYR A 23 -10.33 -4.68 -6.77
C TYR A 23 -9.70 -5.81 -7.59
N ASP A 24 -8.62 -6.44 -7.12
CA ASP A 24 -7.94 -7.48 -7.90
C ASP A 24 -8.26 -8.89 -7.40
N THR A 25 -8.36 -9.82 -8.34
CA THR A 25 -8.46 -11.25 -8.10
C THR A 25 -7.74 -11.99 -9.23
N PRO A 26 -6.81 -12.92 -8.93
CA PRO A 26 -6.38 -13.34 -7.59
C PRO A 26 -5.53 -12.29 -6.86
N LYS A 27 -5.56 -12.31 -5.53
CA LYS A 27 -4.72 -11.44 -4.69
C LYS A 27 -3.29 -11.98 -4.58
N ILE A 28 -2.31 -11.12 -4.84
CA ILE A 28 -0.89 -11.32 -4.53
C ILE A 28 -0.63 -10.99 -3.06
N PHE A 29 -1.22 -9.92 -2.55
CA PHE A 29 -1.09 -9.44 -1.18
C PHE A 29 -2.42 -8.86 -0.70
N ASP A 30 -2.82 -9.11 0.55
CA ASP A 30 -4.10 -8.62 1.07
C ASP A 30 -3.89 -7.60 2.20
N ASP A 31 -3.87 -6.33 1.82
CA ASP A 31 -3.83 -5.19 2.74
C ASP A 31 -5.19 -4.52 2.84
N PHE A 32 -6.13 -5.20 3.50
CA PHE A 32 -7.51 -4.72 3.66
C PHE A 32 -7.65 -3.48 4.55
N LEU A 33 -6.57 -3.02 5.20
CA LEU A 33 -6.57 -1.82 6.06
C LEU A 33 -5.92 -0.60 5.40
N ALA A 34 -5.03 -0.77 4.42
CA ALA A 34 -4.26 0.33 3.83
C ALA A 34 -5.15 1.47 3.29
N TYR A 35 -6.33 1.16 2.75
CA TYR A 35 -7.23 2.19 2.25
C TYR A 35 -7.61 3.18 3.35
N SER A 36 -7.97 2.67 4.53
CA SER A 36 -8.40 3.46 5.69
C SER A 36 -7.27 4.27 6.34
N PHE A 37 -6.02 3.85 6.16
CA PHE A 37 -4.84 4.54 6.70
C PHE A 37 -4.44 5.75 5.85
N ILE A 38 -4.95 5.88 4.62
CA ILE A 38 -4.67 7.02 3.77
C ILE A 38 -5.73 8.10 3.97
N PRO A 39 -5.35 9.34 4.35
CA PRO A 39 -6.30 10.45 4.48
C PRO A 39 -7.14 10.63 3.20
N GLN A 40 -8.44 10.86 3.34
CA GLN A 40 -9.36 10.97 2.20
C GLN A 40 -8.90 12.00 1.17
N GLU A 41 -8.45 13.17 1.62
CA GLU A 41 -7.90 14.21 0.74
C GLU A 41 -6.74 13.70 -0.12
N ARG A 42 -5.82 12.93 0.48
CA ARG A 42 -4.70 12.33 -0.24
C ARG A 42 -5.15 11.28 -1.23
N ARG A 43 -6.15 10.46 -0.91
CA ARG A 43 -6.75 9.49 -1.85
C ARG A 43 -7.33 10.21 -3.07
N THR A 44 -8.14 11.24 -2.84
CA THR A 44 -8.75 12.04 -3.91
C THR A 44 -7.69 12.66 -4.82
N ILE A 45 -6.64 13.27 -4.25
CA ILE A 45 -5.55 13.89 -5.03
C ILE A 45 -4.84 12.85 -5.90
N ILE A 46 -4.50 11.69 -5.33
CA ILE A 46 -3.82 10.61 -6.07
C ILE A 46 -4.70 10.09 -7.20
N GLU A 47 -5.97 9.81 -6.91
CA GLU A 47 -6.92 9.28 -7.89
C GLU A 47 -7.10 10.23 -9.07
N GLN A 48 -7.30 11.52 -8.79
CA GLN A 48 -7.41 12.55 -9.83
C GLN A 48 -6.12 12.66 -10.64
N ALA A 49 -4.95 12.62 -9.99
CA ALA A 49 -3.66 12.71 -10.66
C ALA A 49 -3.42 11.50 -11.60
N LEU A 50 -3.76 10.28 -11.17
CA LEU A 50 -3.61 9.06 -11.96
C LEU A 50 -4.54 9.06 -13.18
N VAL A 51 -5.80 9.44 -13.00
CA VAL A 51 -6.78 9.54 -14.11
C VAL A 51 -6.35 10.61 -15.10
N LYS A 52 -5.92 11.78 -14.62
CA LYS A 52 -5.40 12.86 -15.46
C LYS A 52 -4.14 12.42 -16.21
N SER A 53 -3.25 11.67 -15.56
CA SER A 53 -2.07 11.09 -16.23
C SER A 53 -2.47 10.17 -17.38
N LEU A 54 -3.51 9.33 -17.22
CA LEU A 54 -4.01 8.49 -18.32
C LEU A 54 -4.55 9.34 -19.48
N GLN A 55 -5.38 10.34 -19.18
CA GLN A 55 -5.96 11.23 -20.18
C GLN A 55 -4.89 11.97 -21.00
N LEU A 56 -3.80 12.38 -20.34
CA LEU A 56 -2.70 13.09 -21.01
C LEU A 56 -1.80 12.17 -21.84
N LYS A 57 -1.56 10.93 -21.39
CA LYS A 57 -0.61 10.01 -22.04
C LYS A 57 -1.25 9.11 -23.08
N GLU A 58 -2.46 8.63 -22.81
CA GLU A 58 -3.19 7.66 -23.64
C GLU A 58 -4.68 8.04 -23.73
N PRO A 59 -5.03 9.15 -24.41
CA PRO A 59 -6.40 9.68 -24.43
C PRO A 59 -7.41 8.69 -25.04
N GLU A 60 -7.02 7.93 -26.06
CA GLU A 60 -7.87 6.89 -26.65
C GLU A 60 -8.22 5.80 -25.63
N ARG A 61 -7.24 5.37 -24.82
CA ARG A 61 -7.48 4.40 -23.76
C ARG A 61 -8.35 4.95 -22.65
N ALA A 62 -8.18 6.24 -22.31
CA ALA A 62 -9.01 6.93 -21.34
C ALA A 62 -10.48 7.01 -21.79
N ALA A 63 -10.73 7.27 -23.08
CA ALA A 63 -12.09 7.32 -23.65
C ALA A 63 -12.82 5.96 -23.61
N LEU A 64 -12.07 4.84 -23.56
CA LEU A 64 -12.63 3.49 -23.43
C LEU A 64 -12.95 3.09 -21.98
N CYS A 65 -12.57 3.89 -20.99
CA CYS A 65 -12.92 3.62 -19.60
C CYS A 65 -14.36 4.13 -19.30
N PRO A 66 -15.30 3.25 -18.93
CA PRO A 66 -16.69 3.66 -18.65
C PRO A 66 -16.83 4.49 -17.38
N ASP A 67 -15.88 4.39 -16.45
CA ASP A 67 -15.88 5.09 -15.17
C ASP A 67 -14.45 5.33 -14.65
N GLN A 68 -14.37 6.10 -13.56
CA GLN A 68 -13.11 6.41 -12.87
C GLN A 68 -12.41 5.15 -12.32
N ALA A 69 -13.17 4.17 -11.82
CA ALA A 69 -12.61 2.95 -11.24
C ALA A 69 -11.86 2.12 -12.29
N THR A 70 -12.42 2.02 -13.51
CA THR A 70 -11.81 1.30 -14.62
C THR A 70 -10.55 2.01 -15.14
N ALA A 71 -10.56 3.35 -15.15
CA ALA A 71 -9.38 4.14 -15.49
C ALA A 71 -8.25 3.95 -14.46
N LEU A 72 -8.57 4.02 -13.16
CA LEU A 72 -7.61 3.77 -12.09
C LEU A 72 -7.05 2.35 -12.15
N ALA A 73 -7.91 1.35 -12.36
CA ALA A 73 -7.49 -0.05 -12.50
C ALA A 73 -6.49 -0.21 -13.64
N TRP A 74 -6.75 0.41 -14.79
CA TRP A 74 -5.82 0.38 -15.91
C TRP A 74 -4.46 0.98 -15.54
N VAL A 75 -4.46 2.22 -15.03
CA VAL A 75 -3.21 2.92 -14.69
C VAL A 75 -2.39 2.14 -13.67
N ILE A 76 -3.03 1.68 -12.60
CA ILE A 76 -2.33 0.96 -11.53
C ILE A 76 -1.75 -0.34 -12.10
N ARG A 77 -2.54 -1.14 -12.82
CA ARG A 77 -2.09 -2.44 -13.32
C ARG A 77 -0.98 -2.34 -14.38
N THR A 78 -0.89 -1.22 -15.12
CA THR A 78 0.16 -1.01 -16.13
C THR A 78 1.42 -0.33 -15.59
N MET A 79 1.36 0.27 -14.40
CA MET A 79 2.54 0.83 -13.74
C MET A 79 3.49 -0.28 -13.26
N THR A 80 4.81 0.00 -13.27
CA THR A 80 5.81 -0.91 -12.70
C THR A 80 5.75 -1.00 -11.17
N GLY A 81 5.21 0.04 -10.52
CA GLY A 81 5.15 0.18 -9.06
C GLY A 81 4.43 -1.00 -8.37
N PRO A 82 3.20 -1.36 -8.78
CA PRO A 82 2.43 -2.41 -8.12
C PRO A 82 3.08 -3.78 -8.07
N ALA A 83 3.68 -4.25 -9.16
CA ALA A 83 4.36 -5.55 -9.17
C ALA A 83 5.43 -5.61 -8.07
N THR A 84 6.24 -4.55 -7.94
CA THR A 84 7.31 -4.51 -6.94
C THR A 84 6.75 -4.33 -5.52
N THR A 85 5.77 -3.44 -5.33
CA THR A 85 5.17 -3.17 -4.01
C THR A 85 4.44 -4.38 -3.45
N LEU A 86 3.60 -5.05 -4.23
CA LEU A 86 2.84 -6.21 -3.78
C LEU A 86 3.76 -7.40 -3.50
N SER A 87 4.71 -7.66 -4.40
CA SER A 87 5.65 -8.78 -4.26
C SER A 87 6.54 -8.62 -3.04
N ARG A 88 7.08 -7.41 -2.79
CA ARG A 88 7.92 -7.19 -1.60
C ARG A 88 7.12 -7.32 -0.31
N SER A 89 5.88 -6.83 -0.25
CA SER A 89 5.04 -6.94 0.94
C SER A 89 4.72 -8.40 1.27
N ARG A 90 4.31 -9.18 0.26
CA ARG A 90 4.10 -10.62 0.43
C ARG A 90 5.38 -11.33 0.87
N TYR A 91 6.49 -11.09 0.17
CA TYR A 91 7.76 -11.75 0.45
C TYR A 91 8.22 -11.49 1.88
N THR A 92 8.13 -10.24 2.35
CA THR A 92 8.48 -9.87 3.72
C THR A 92 7.63 -10.63 4.74
N GLU A 93 6.30 -10.65 4.58
CA GLU A 93 5.41 -11.34 5.52
C GLU A 93 5.55 -12.87 5.50
N ASP A 94 5.75 -13.45 4.33
CA ASP A 94 5.98 -14.89 4.21
C ASP A 94 7.26 -15.31 4.93
N ASN A 95 8.31 -14.48 4.87
CA ASN A 95 9.55 -14.72 5.60
C ASN A 95 9.39 -14.47 7.11
N LEU A 96 8.64 -13.44 7.50
CA LEU A 96 8.33 -13.16 8.90
C LEU A 96 7.58 -14.34 9.55
N LYS A 97 6.55 -14.90 8.88
CA LYS A 97 5.81 -16.07 9.37
C LYS A 97 6.73 -17.28 9.59
N LYS A 98 7.69 -17.52 8.68
CA LYS A 98 8.73 -18.55 8.84
C LYS A 98 9.70 -18.26 9.98
N ALA A 99 10.00 -17.00 10.26
CA ALA A 99 10.86 -16.61 11.38
C ALA A 99 10.15 -16.81 12.73
N ILE A 100 8.87 -16.45 12.81
CA ILE A 100 8.03 -16.67 14.01
C ILE A 100 7.97 -18.16 14.35
N SER A 101 7.78 -19.04 13.35
CA SER A 101 7.75 -20.50 13.57
C SER A 101 9.09 -21.07 14.06
N LYS A 102 10.20 -20.33 13.88
CA LYS A 102 11.53 -20.67 14.40
C LYS A 102 11.84 -20.05 15.76
N GLY A 103 10.86 -19.43 16.41
CA GLY A 103 11.04 -18.88 17.76
C GLY A 103 11.33 -17.38 17.81
N ILE A 104 11.34 -16.66 16.68
CA ILE A 104 11.49 -15.19 16.71
C ILE A 104 10.25 -14.56 17.35
N ARG A 105 10.49 -13.55 18.19
CA ARG A 105 9.47 -12.84 18.99
C ARG A 105 9.52 -11.32 18.85
N GLN A 106 10.45 -10.77 18.08
CA GLN A 106 10.55 -9.34 17.82
C GLN A 106 10.63 -9.09 16.31
N TYR A 107 9.83 -8.14 15.82
CA TYR A 107 9.83 -7.68 14.44
C TYR A 107 9.99 -6.17 14.42
N VAL A 108 11.04 -5.68 13.75
CA VAL A 108 11.32 -4.25 13.64
C VAL A 108 11.11 -3.82 12.19
N ILE A 109 10.20 -2.87 11.97
CA ILE A 109 9.92 -2.26 10.68
C ILE A 109 10.60 -0.90 10.63
N LEU A 110 11.63 -0.76 9.79
CA LEU A 110 12.36 0.49 9.58
C LEU A 110 11.76 1.24 8.40
N GLY A 111 11.37 2.49 8.60
CA GLY A 111 10.61 3.26 7.61
C GLY A 111 9.21 2.68 7.43
N ALA A 112 8.51 2.42 8.55
CA ALA A 112 7.20 1.76 8.57
C ALA A 112 6.15 2.49 7.73
N GLY A 113 6.17 3.81 7.69
CA GLY A 113 5.33 4.66 6.89
C GLY A 113 3.85 4.42 7.17
N LEU A 114 3.18 3.77 6.22
CA LEU A 114 1.79 3.35 6.33
C LEU A 114 1.68 1.82 6.22
N ASP A 115 2.62 1.09 6.81
CA ASP A 115 2.48 -0.36 7.02
C ASP A 115 1.30 -0.62 7.96
N THR A 116 0.62 -1.74 7.75
CA THR A 116 -0.60 -2.12 8.47
C THR A 116 -0.46 -3.49 9.13
N PHE A 117 0.73 -4.10 9.08
CA PHE A 117 0.99 -5.46 9.56
C PHE A 117 0.49 -5.68 10.98
N ALA A 118 0.87 -4.80 11.92
CA ALA A 118 0.48 -4.92 13.32
C ALA A 118 -1.05 -4.93 13.51
N PHE A 119 -1.78 -4.22 12.65
CA PHE A 119 -3.23 -4.11 12.71
C PHE A 119 -3.96 -5.24 11.95
N ARG A 120 -3.34 -5.84 10.93
CA ARG A 120 -3.93 -6.94 10.15
C ARG A 120 -3.88 -8.29 10.87
N TYR A 121 -2.92 -8.48 11.79
CA TYR A 121 -2.72 -9.75 12.47
C TYR A 121 -2.66 -9.62 14.00
N PRO A 122 -3.76 -9.20 14.65
CA PRO A 122 -3.77 -8.97 16.10
C PRO A 122 -3.36 -10.21 16.91
N ILE A 123 -3.78 -11.41 16.49
CA ILE A 123 -3.40 -12.66 17.16
C ILE A 123 -1.90 -12.93 17.07
N LEU A 124 -1.24 -12.60 15.94
CA LEU A 124 0.21 -12.76 15.83
C LEU A 124 0.94 -11.77 16.74
N THR A 125 0.39 -10.58 16.98
CA THR A 125 1.00 -9.58 17.86
C THR A 125 0.98 -9.97 19.35
N GLU A 126 0.16 -10.95 19.76
CA GLU A 126 0.23 -11.53 21.11
C GLU A 126 1.52 -12.35 21.32
N GLN A 127 2.11 -12.85 20.23
CA GLN A 127 3.31 -13.71 20.24
C GLN A 127 4.54 -13.00 19.64
N LEU A 128 4.34 -11.83 19.03
CA LEU A 128 5.35 -11.06 18.32
C LEU A 128 5.26 -9.60 18.73
N GLN A 129 6.33 -9.11 19.36
CA GLN A 129 6.49 -7.68 19.62
C GLN A 129 6.87 -6.97 18.32
N VAL A 130 5.98 -6.13 17.82
CA VAL A 130 6.21 -5.33 16.61
C VAL A 130 6.68 -3.93 17.02
N PHE A 131 7.81 -3.51 16.48
CA PHE A 131 8.35 -2.16 16.62
C PHE A 131 8.32 -1.48 15.27
N GLU A 132 7.67 -0.33 15.19
CA GLU A 132 7.69 0.53 14.02
C GLU A 132 8.61 1.72 14.30
N VAL A 133 9.58 1.95 13.41
CA VAL A 133 10.53 3.04 13.53
C VAL A 133 10.42 3.88 12.27
N ASP A 134 9.91 5.10 12.42
CA ASP A 134 9.83 6.07 11.32
C ASP A 134 9.85 7.51 11.85
N HIS A 135 9.81 8.46 10.93
CA HIS A 135 9.67 9.87 11.18
C HIS A 135 8.34 10.19 11.91
N PRO A 136 8.32 11.17 12.83
CA PRO A 136 7.11 11.50 13.62
C PRO A 136 5.85 11.78 12.78
N ALA A 137 6.02 12.32 11.58
CA ALA A 137 4.92 12.63 10.65
C ALA A 137 4.04 11.42 10.25
N THR A 138 4.51 10.18 10.46
CA THR A 138 3.75 8.93 10.22
C THR A 138 3.41 8.21 11.53
N GLN A 139 3.59 8.84 12.68
CA GLN A 139 3.50 8.23 14.01
C GLN A 139 2.62 9.05 14.97
N THR A 140 1.94 10.08 14.45
CA THR A 140 1.02 10.98 15.18
C THR A 140 -0.31 11.06 14.45
#